data_AF-A0A6J6MJT2-F1
#
_entry.id   AF-A0A6J6MJT2-F1
#
_cell.length_a   1.000
_cell.length_b   1.000
_cell.length_c   1.000
_cell.angle_alpha   90.00
_cell.angle_beta   90.00
_cell.angle_gamma   90.00
#
_symmetry.space_group_name_H-M   'P 1'
#
loop_
_entity.id
_entity.type
_entity.pdbx_description
1 polymer ?
#
loop_
_entity_poly.entity_id
_entity_poly.type
_entity_poly.pdbx_seq_one_letter_code
_entity_poly.pdbx_strand_id
1 'polypeptide(L)'
;MFLTTHYMDEAERCDRIGIIDQGKIVAIDTPTALKASVGADIITLITADDPAARAELEAGLGIEVEETTDGLVIRVVDGEAFVPRIFSTLEVGVRSINVRRPSLDDVFLKYTGRALRDADSSGGLAANPMVRAFRR
;
A
#
# COMPACT_ATOMS: atom_id res chain seq x y z
N MET A 1 -17.53 -6.44 18.76
CA MET A 1 -16.30 -6.30 19.57
C MET A 1 -15.59 -5.04 19.09
N PHE A 2 -14.94 -4.28 19.97
CA PHE A 2 -14.14 -3.11 19.59
C PHE A 2 -12.79 -3.24 20.28
N LEU A 3 -11.71 -3.00 19.54
CA LEU A 3 -10.34 -3.03 20.03
C LEU A 3 -9.59 -1.82 19.49
N THR A 4 -8.58 -1.38 20.25
CA THR A 4 -7.65 -0.35 19.81
C THR A 4 -6.28 -1.00 19.67
N THR A 5 -5.72 -0.94 18.47
CA THR A 5 -4.39 -1.47 18.18
C THR A 5 -3.61 -0.47 17.34
N HIS A 6 -2.29 -0.53 17.45
CA HIS A 6 -1.38 0.16 16.54
C HIS A 6 -0.72 -0.82 15.56
N TYR A 7 -1.06 -2.11 15.66
CA TYR A 7 -0.58 -3.17 14.79
C TYR A 7 -1.53 -3.34 13.61
N MET A 8 -1.03 -3.06 12.41
CA MET A 8 -1.84 -3.07 11.20
C MET A 8 -2.32 -4.47 10.81
N ASP A 9 -1.53 -5.51 11.07
CA ASP A 9 -1.88 -6.91 10.82
C ASP A 9 -3.06 -7.39 11.69
N GLU A 10 -3.19 -6.85 12.91
CA GLU A 10 -4.37 -7.06 13.74
C GLU A 10 -5.58 -6.29 13.20
N ALA A 11 -5.38 -5.04 12.77
CA ALA A 11 -6.43 -4.23 12.18
C ALA A 11 -6.99 -4.82 10.86
N GLU A 12 -6.14 -5.47 10.05
CA GLU A 12 -6.56 -6.17 8.82
C GLU A 12 -7.57 -7.28 9.04
N ARG A 13 -7.62 -7.86 10.26
CA ARG A 13 -8.55 -8.93 10.61
C ARG A 13 -9.92 -8.42 11.09
N CYS A 14 -10.11 -7.10 11.14
CA CYS A 14 -11.36 -6.48 11.57
C CYS A 14 -12.30 -6.22 10.39
N ASP A 15 -13.61 -6.27 10.63
CA ASP A 15 -14.62 -5.93 9.61
C ASP A 15 -14.53 -4.47 9.17
N ARG A 16 -14.19 -3.58 10.11
CA ARG A 16 -14.05 -2.14 9.91
C ARG A 16 -12.93 -1.59 10.78
N ILE A 17 -12.23 -0.60 10.25
CA ILE A 17 -11.13 0.09 10.89
C ILE A 17 -11.49 1.57 10.97
N GLY A 18 -11.36 2.16 12.15
CA GLY A 18 -11.43 3.61 12.35
C GLY A 18 -10.03 4.17 12.55
N ILE A 19 -9.61 5.12 11.72
CA ILE A 19 -8.35 5.85 11.88
C ILE A 19 -8.63 7.08 12.73
N ILE A 20 -7.88 7.23 13.82
CA ILE A 20 -8.01 8.36 14.74
C ILE A 20 -6.74 9.20 14.68
N ASP A 21 -6.89 10.50 14.42
CA ASP A 21 -5.83 11.49 14.56
C ASP A 21 -6.33 12.67 15.42
N GLN A 22 -5.48 13.15 16.33
CA GLN A 22 -5.78 14.26 17.25
C GLN A 22 -7.14 14.13 17.98
N GLY A 23 -7.51 12.91 18.38
CA GLY A 23 -8.76 12.63 19.10
C GLY A 23 -10.02 12.67 18.22
N LYS A 24 -9.89 12.68 16.90
CA LYS A 24 -11.00 12.64 15.94
C LYS A 24 -10.86 11.45 15.00
N ILE A 25 -11.99 10.84 14.65
CA ILE A 25 -12.02 9.81 13.59
C ILE A 25 -11.88 10.53 12.25
N VAL A 26 -10.79 10.25 11.52
CA VAL A 26 -10.49 10.86 10.22
C VAL A 26 -10.91 9.96 9.05
N ALA A 27 -11.02 8.65 9.28
CA ALA A 27 -11.55 7.68 8.32
C ALA A 27 -12.20 6.51 9.05
N ILE A 28 -13.24 5.91 8.47
CA ILE A 28 -13.83 4.67 8.97
C ILE A 28 -14.42 3.84 7.84
N ASP A 29 -13.83 2.70 7.54
CA ASP A 29 -14.31 1.81 6.49
C ASP A 29 -13.77 0.38 6.69
N THR A 30 -14.09 -0.53 5.78
CA THR A 30 -13.47 -1.85 5.68
C THR A 30 -11.98 -1.73 5.36
N PRO A 31 -11.12 -2.71 5.75
CA PRO A 31 -9.70 -2.69 5.40
C PRO A 31 -9.46 -2.56 3.89
N THR A 32 -10.26 -3.26 3.08
CA THR A 32 -10.18 -3.20 1.61
C THR A 32 -10.52 -1.83 1.06
N ALA A 33 -11.62 -1.22 1.53
CA ALA A 33 -12.03 0.11 1.08
C ALA A 33 -11.02 1.19 1.50
N LEU A 34 -10.47 1.08 2.71
CA LEU A 34 -9.42 1.96 3.18
C LEU A 34 -8.15 1.86 2.32
N LYS A 35 -7.68 0.65 1.99
CA LYS A 35 -6.52 0.45 1.09
C LYS A 35 -6.76 1.03 -0.30
N ALA A 36 -7.93 0.77 -0.88
CA ALA A 36 -8.34 1.32 -2.16
C ALA A 36 -8.45 2.86 -2.14
N SER A 37 -8.69 3.46 -0.97
CA SER A 37 -8.74 4.91 -0.84
C SER A 37 -7.37 5.57 -1.04
N VAL A 38 -6.25 4.87 -0.83
CA VAL A 38 -4.90 5.46 -0.81
C VAL A 38 -4.37 5.72 -2.20
N GLY A 39 -4.61 4.79 -3.11
CA GLY A 39 -4.15 4.86 -4.48
C GLY A 39 -4.44 3.59 -5.24
N ALA A 40 -3.89 3.56 -6.45
CA ALA A 40 -3.93 2.43 -7.36
C ALA A 40 -3.00 1.30 -6.89
N ASP A 41 -3.39 0.07 -7.20
CA ASP A 41 -2.51 -1.09 -7.10
C ASP A 41 -1.34 -0.93 -8.07
N ILE A 42 -0.18 -1.41 -7.64
CA ILE A 42 1.05 -1.35 -8.42
C ILE A 42 1.29 -2.73 -9.03
N ILE A 43 1.32 -2.79 -10.35
CA ILE A 43 1.71 -3.98 -11.09
C ILE A 43 3.11 -3.76 -11.64
N THR A 44 4.04 -4.62 -11.25
CA THR A 44 5.39 -4.67 -11.81
C THR A 44 5.49 -5.87 -12.75
N LEU A 45 5.91 -5.62 -13.97
CA LEU A 45 5.99 -6.61 -15.04
C LEU A 45 7.41 -6.64 -15.61
N ILE A 46 7.98 -7.83 -15.73
CA ILE A 46 9.24 -8.05 -16.44
C ILE A 46 8.92 -8.92 -17.64
N THR A 47 9.29 -8.47 -18.83
CA THR A 47 9.03 -9.19 -20.07
C THR A 47 10.32 -9.57 -20.79
N ALA A 48 10.19 -10.24 -21.93
CA ALA A 48 11.32 -10.52 -22.80
C ALA A 48 11.85 -9.27 -23.52
N ASP A 49 10.98 -8.26 -23.73
CA ASP A 49 11.26 -7.00 -24.40
C ASP A 49 10.33 -5.91 -23.81
N ASP A 50 10.81 -5.22 -22.78
CA ASP A 50 10.03 -4.23 -22.03
C ASP A 50 9.61 -3.02 -22.88
N PRO A 51 10.46 -2.46 -23.77
CA PRO A 51 10.03 -1.43 -24.71
C PRO A 51 8.88 -1.84 -25.63
N ALA A 52 8.91 -3.07 -26.17
CA ALA A 52 7.83 -3.59 -27.02
C ALA A 52 6.54 -3.81 -26.21
N ALA A 53 6.65 -4.46 -25.04
CA ALA A 53 5.54 -4.70 -24.14
C ALA A 53 4.87 -3.39 -23.68
N ARG A 54 5.66 -2.35 -23.40
CA ARG A 54 5.17 -1.01 -23.07
C ARG A 54 4.29 -0.45 -24.18
N ALA A 55 4.77 -0.47 -25.42
CA ALA A 55 4.03 0.05 -26.56
C ALA A 55 2.69 -0.69 -26.78
N GLU A 56 2.70 -2.02 -26.62
CA GLU A 56 1.48 -2.85 -26.70
C GLU A 56 0.48 -2.52 -25.59
N LEU A 57 0.95 -2.31 -24.36
CA LEU A 57 0.11 -1.96 -23.22
C LEU A 57 -0.49 -0.56 -23.33
N GLU A 58 0.33 0.43 -23.71
CA GLU A 58 -0.13 1.80 -23.93
C GLU A 58 -1.16 1.85 -25.08
N ALA A 59 -0.89 1.16 -26.19
CA ALA A 59 -1.79 1.15 -27.36
C ALA A 59 -3.07 0.32 -27.14
N GLY A 60 -2.95 -0.85 -26.49
CA GLY A 60 -4.05 -1.80 -26.33
C GLY A 60 -4.97 -1.50 -25.15
N LEU A 61 -4.43 -0.92 -24.07
CA LEU A 61 -5.18 -0.66 -22.84
C LEU A 61 -5.32 0.83 -22.49
N GLY A 62 -4.59 1.72 -23.17
CA GLY A 62 -4.66 3.17 -22.92
C GLY A 62 -4.19 3.57 -21.54
N ILE A 63 -3.27 2.80 -20.95
CA ILE A 63 -2.72 3.04 -19.61
C ILE A 63 -1.35 3.71 -19.69
N GLU A 64 -0.99 4.43 -18.63
CA GLU A 64 0.37 4.94 -18.45
C GLU A 64 1.25 3.82 -17.90
N VAL A 65 2.38 3.57 -18.57
CA VAL A 65 3.35 2.55 -18.19
C VAL A 65 4.69 3.25 -17.92
N GLU A 66 5.18 3.13 -16.70
CA GLU A 66 6.46 3.68 -16.28
C GLU A 66 7.55 2.60 -16.48
N GLU A 67 8.59 2.91 -17.24
CA GLU A 67 9.72 2.01 -17.42
C GLU A 67 10.77 2.26 -16.34
N THR A 68 11.14 1.21 -15.61
CA THR A 68 12.11 1.27 -14.51
C THR A 68 13.23 0.25 -14.74
N THR A 69 14.30 0.32 -13.94
CA THR A 69 15.38 -0.67 -13.99
C THR A 69 14.92 -2.09 -13.65
N ASP A 70 13.80 -2.22 -12.93
CA ASP A 70 13.25 -3.49 -12.46
C ASP A 70 12.08 -3.98 -13.34
N GLY A 71 11.85 -3.33 -14.49
CA GLY A 71 10.79 -3.65 -15.46
C GLY A 71 9.75 -2.53 -15.61
N LEU A 72 8.59 -2.89 -16.13
CA LEU A 72 7.46 -2.00 -16.35
C LEU A 72 6.60 -1.89 -15.09
N VAL A 73 6.28 -0.66 -14.68
CA VAL A 73 5.44 -0.35 -13.54
C VAL A 73 4.14 0.30 -14.03
N ILE A 74 3.02 -0.30 -13.61
CA ILE A 74 1.68 0.12 -13.98
C ILE A 74 0.91 0.43 -12.71
N ARG A 75 0.24 1.57 -12.66
CA ARG A 75 -0.63 1.97 -11.53
C ARG A 75 -2.07 1.91 -11.99
N VAL A 76 -2.83 0.94 -11.49
CA VAL A 76 -4.24 0.74 -11.85
C VAL A 76 -5.12 0.56 -10.62
N VAL A 77 -6.36 1.03 -10.71
CA VAL A 77 -7.37 0.69 -9.71
C VAL A 77 -7.75 -0.77 -9.93
N ASP A 78 -7.68 -1.59 -8.87
CA ASP A 78 -7.98 -3.03 -8.89
C ASP A 78 -7.05 -3.81 -9.84
N GLY A 79 -5.79 -3.94 -9.42
CA GLY A 79 -4.74 -4.58 -10.17
C GLY A 79 -5.01 -6.05 -10.48
N GLU A 80 -5.75 -6.76 -9.63
CA GLU A 80 -6.09 -8.17 -9.85
C GLU A 80 -7.06 -8.39 -11.00
N ALA A 81 -8.09 -7.53 -11.10
CA ALA A 81 -8.96 -7.53 -12.26
C ALA A 81 -8.23 -7.11 -13.54
N PHE A 82 -7.12 -6.38 -13.40
CA PHE A 82 -6.34 -5.85 -14.50
C PHE A 82 -5.31 -6.84 -15.05
N VAL A 83 -4.79 -7.77 -14.23
CA VAL A 83 -3.80 -8.78 -14.64
C VAL A 83 -4.24 -9.59 -15.88
N PRO A 84 -5.46 -10.16 -15.96
CA PRO A 84 -5.88 -10.90 -17.15
C PRO A 84 -5.87 -10.06 -18.43
N ARG A 85 -6.14 -8.76 -18.32
CA ARG A 85 -6.14 -7.84 -19.46
C ARG A 85 -4.73 -7.62 -20.00
N ILE A 86 -3.75 -7.45 -19.11
CA ILE A 86 -2.33 -7.35 -19.47
C ILE A 86 -1.90 -8.57 -20.29
N PHE A 87 -2.20 -9.78 -19.81
CA PHE A 87 -1.86 -11.01 -20.53
C PHE A 87 -2.59 -11.20 -21.86
N SER A 88 -3.79 -10.64 -22.00
CA SER A 88 -4.53 -10.71 -23.26
C SER A 88 -4.03 -9.73 -24.33
N THR A 89 -3.36 -8.66 -23.91
CA THR A 89 -2.84 -7.61 -24.80
C THR A 89 -1.41 -7.87 -25.23
N LEU A 90 -0.60 -8.48 -24.34
CA LEU A 90 0.81 -8.72 -24.61
C LEU A 90 1.01 -9.91 -25.55
N GLU A 91 1.75 -9.68 -26.63
CA GLU A 91 2.31 -10.73 -27.48
C GLU A 91 3.71 -11.13 -27.00
N VAL A 92 4.40 -10.22 -26.30
CA VAL A 92 5.72 -10.45 -25.70
C VAL A 92 5.63 -11.42 -24.53
N GLY A 93 6.59 -12.34 -24.44
CA GLY A 93 6.68 -13.29 -23.34
C GLY A 93 6.91 -12.60 -21.99
N VAL A 94 5.97 -12.78 -21.05
CA VAL A 94 6.09 -12.30 -19.66
C VAL A 94 7.00 -13.24 -18.86
N ARG A 95 8.03 -12.69 -18.21
CA ARG A 95 8.96 -13.43 -17.34
C ARG A 95 8.53 -13.39 -15.88
N SER A 96 8.03 -12.24 -15.42
CA SER A 96 7.58 -12.04 -14.04
C SER A 96 6.44 -11.03 -13.99
N ILE A 97 5.49 -11.27 -13.11
CA ILE A 97 4.45 -10.31 -12.76
C ILE A 97 4.29 -10.27 -11.25
N ASN A 98 4.30 -9.07 -10.68
CA ASN A 98 4.06 -8.84 -9.27
C ASN A 98 2.93 -7.81 -9.12
N VAL A 99 1.93 -8.12 -8.30
CA VAL A 99 0.87 -7.19 -7.95
C VAL A 99 1.00 -6.87 -6.48
N ARG A 100 1.16 -5.59 -6.18
CA ARG A 100 1.22 -5.07 -4.82
C ARG A 100 0.06 -4.12 -4.59
N ARG A 101 -0.78 -4.48 -3.61
CA ARG A 101 -1.84 -3.60 -3.10
C ARG A 101 -1.28 -2.63 -2.06
N PRO A 102 -1.87 -1.42 -1.92
CA PRO A 102 -1.55 -0.52 -0.81
C PRO A 102 -1.75 -1.21 0.54
N SER A 103 -0.84 -0.94 1.47
CA SER A 103 -0.91 -1.43 2.85
C SER A 103 -1.74 -0.51 3.74
N LEU A 104 -2.16 -0.98 4.92
CA LEU A 104 -2.80 -0.10 5.91
C LEU A 104 -1.84 0.98 6.43
N ASP A 105 -0.54 0.75 6.41
CA ASP A 105 0.45 1.78 6.70
C ASP A 105 0.34 2.94 5.70
N ASP A 106 0.23 2.64 4.40
CA ASP A 106 0.01 3.67 3.38
C ASP A 106 -1.30 4.45 3.61
N VAL A 107 -2.35 3.77 4.11
CA VAL A 107 -3.61 4.38 4.54
C VAL A 107 -3.38 5.33 5.70
N PHE A 108 -2.71 4.87 6.73
CA PHE A 108 -2.40 5.66 7.91
C PHE A 108 -1.59 6.91 7.54
N LEU A 109 -0.58 6.76 6.68
CA LEU A 109 0.25 7.86 6.18
C LEU A 109 -0.59 8.90 5.44
N LYS A 110 -1.49 8.45 4.56
CA LYS A 110 -2.38 9.34 3.79
C LYS A 110 -3.28 10.18 4.70
N TYR A 111 -3.88 9.57 5.73
CA TYR A 111 -4.86 10.26 6.58
C TYR A 111 -4.24 11.07 7.72
N THR A 112 -3.06 10.70 8.20
CA THR A 112 -2.39 11.41 9.30
C THR A 112 -1.32 12.39 8.81
N GLY A 113 -0.92 12.33 7.54
CA GLY A 113 0.04 13.25 6.92
C GLY A 113 1.46 13.17 7.50
N ARG A 114 1.76 12.15 8.31
CA ARG A 114 3.07 11.95 8.94
C ARG A 114 3.78 10.82 8.22
N ALA A 115 4.76 11.14 7.37
CA ALA A 115 5.74 10.16 6.92
C ALA A 115 6.29 9.42 8.14
N LEU A 116 6.24 8.09 8.12
CA LEU A 116 6.81 7.22 9.15
C LEU A 116 8.26 7.66 9.34
N ARG A 117 8.59 8.24 10.51
CA ARG A 117 9.98 8.32 10.93
C ARG A 117 10.34 6.90 11.41
N ASP A 118 11.24 6.26 10.66
CA ASP A 118 11.85 4.97 10.99
C ASP A 118 12.27 4.87 12.46
N ALA A 119 12.06 3.70 13.05
CA ALA A 119 13.09 3.05 13.86
C ALA A 119 12.69 1.60 14.18
N ASP A 120 13.49 0.67 13.66
CA ASP A 120 13.91 -0.58 14.29
C ASP A 120 13.30 -0.89 15.68
N SER A 121 12.48 -1.93 15.72
CA SER A 121 12.20 -2.66 16.97
C SER A 121 13.04 -3.94 17.04
N SER A 122 14.37 -3.78 17.03
CA SER A 122 15.28 -4.79 17.57
C SER A 122 16.09 -4.18 18.70
N GLY A 123 15.62 -4.42 19.94
CA GLY A 123 16.46 -4.43 21.14
C GLY A 123 16.45 -3.17 22.00
N GLY A 124 15.96 -3.31 23.24
CA GLY A 124 16.37 -2.44 24.34
C GLY A 124 15.25 -1.93 25.23
N LEU A 125 14.71 -2.80 26.09
CA LEU A 125 13.95 -2.38 27.26
C LEU A 125 14.90 -1.63 28.22
N ALA A 126 14.70 -0.32 28.47
CA ALA A 126 15.35 0.37 29.59
C ALA A 126 14.57 1.62 30.07
N ALA A 127 13.82 1.40 31.16
CA ALA A 127 13.56 2.28 32.31
C ALA A 127 13.33 3.80 32.11
N ASN A 128 12.09 4.23 32.35
CA ASN A 128 11.74 5.62 32.67
C ASN A 128 11.78 5.84 34.20
N PRO A 129 12.61 6.74 34.75
CA PRO A 129 12.43 7.19 36.12
C PRO A 129 11.32 8.26 36.19
N MET A 130 10.29 7.93 36.97
CA MET A 130 9.16 8.76 37.39
C MET A 130 9.47 10.26 37.57
N VAL A 131 8.68 11.09 36.88
CA VAL A 131 8.35 12.46 37.27
C VAL A 131 7.63 12.40 38.63
N ARG A 132 8.30 12.86 39.70
CA ARG A 132 7.67 13.01 41.01
C ARG A 132 6.88 14.31 41.08
N ALA A 133 5.62 14.13 41.45
CA ALA A 133 4.59 15.14 41.60
C ALA A 133 4.91 16.22 42.64
N PHE A 134 4.37 17.41 42.34
CA PHE A 134 4.07 18.49 43.27
C PHE A 134 3.41 18.00 44.57
N ARG A 135 3.87 18.49 45.73
CA ARG A 135 3.04 18.60 46.92
C ARG A 135 3.49 19.75 47.83
N ARG A 136 2.54 20.67 48.03
CA ARG A 136 2.44 21.83 48.94
C ARG A 136 3.40 23.00 48.73
#